data_AF-A0A382YCC2-F1
#
_entry.id   AF-A0A382YCC2-F1
#
_cell.length_a   1.000
_cell.length_b   1.000
_cell.length_c   1.000
_cell.angle_alpha   90.00
_cell.angle_beta   90.00
_cell.angle_gamma   90.00
#
_symmetry.space_group_name_H-M   'P 1'
#
loop_
_entity.id
_entity.type
_entity.pdbx_description
1 polymer ?
#
loop_
_entity_poly.entity_id
_entity_poly.type
_entity_poly.pdbx_seq_one_letter_code
_entity_poly.pdbx_strand_id
1 'polypeptide(L)'
;MALTNNHADPKLIWKAVLGKLQLKVTKSSFETWLSSTAGHRLENESFTVSVPNNFVAEMLDQRMYSIIDSAIKQVLNKNVDVSFIVLSTKNSLSHNLNSISSPS
;
A
#
# COMPACT_ATOMS: atom_id res chain seq x y z
N MET A 1 13.47 11.27 -30.66
CA MET A 1 12.68 11.57 -29.45
C MET A 1 12.03 10.27 -29.00
N ALA A 2 12.54 9.63 -27.94
CA ALA A 2 11.90 8.46 -27.35
C ALA A 2 11.25 8.89 -26.03
N LEU A 3 9.92 8.94 -26.04
CA LEU A 3 9.08 9.20 -24.86
C LEU A 3 8.62 7.84 -24.33
N THR A 4 9.24 7.29 -23.27
CA THR A 4 8.57 6.33 -22.36
C THR A 4 9.24 6.33 -20.98
N ASN A 5 8.73 7.21 -20.12
CA ASN A 5 8.41 6.99 -18.71
C ASN A 5 9.32 6.09 -17.86
N ASN A 6 10.20 6.73 -17.09
CA ASN A 6 10.80 6.18 -15.89
C ASN A 6 9.74 6.11 -14.75
N HIS A 7 8.77 5.20 -14.84
CA HIS A 7 7.85 4.91 -13.74
C HIS A 7 8.58 4.08 -12.69
N ALA A 8 9.00 4.72 -11.60
CA ALA A 8 9.66 4.02 -10.50
C ALA A 8 8.72 2.96 -9.89
N ASP A 9 9.19 1.72 -9.77
CA ASP A 9 8.39 0.60 -9.25
C ASP A 9 7.97 0.88 -7.78
N PRO A 10 6.65 1.03 -7.49
CA PRO A 10 6.17 1.28 -6.14
C PRO A 10 6.62 0.22 -5.14
N LYS A 11 6.78 -1.04 -5.56
CA LYS A 11 7.24 -2.12 -4.68
C LYS A 11 8.70 -1.91 -4.27
N LEU A 12 9.56 -1.48 -5.19
CA LEU A 12 10.96 -1.19 -4.90
C LEU A 12 11.10 0.05 -4.01
N ILE A 13 10.33 1.10 -4.30
CA ILE A 13 10.28 2.31 -3.46
C ILE A 13 9.89 1.93 -2.03
N TRP A 14 8.81 1.16 -1.86
CA TRP A 14 8.35 0.77 -0.54
C TRP A 14 9.36 -0.11 0.20
N LYS A 15 10.08 -1.00 -0.47
CA LYS A 15 11.19 -1.75 0.15
C LYS A 15 12.26 -0.83 0.71
N ALA A 16 12.64 0.23 -0.02
CA ALA A 16 13.59 1.23 0.49
C ALA A 16 13.02 2.01 1.69
N VAL A 17 11.73 2.35 1.66
CA VAL A 17 11.01 2.98 2.79
C VAL A 17 11.01 2.06 4.01
N LEU A 18 10.69 0.78 3.85
CA LEU A 18 10.73 -0.22 4.93
C LEU A 18 12.12 -0.32 5.56
N GLY A 19 13.20 -0.30 4.76
CA GLY A 19 14.56 -0.29 5.28
C GLY A 19 14.85 0.93 6.17
N LYS A 20 14.36 2.11 5.80
CA LYS A 20 14.47 3.32 6.66
C LYS A 20 13.61 3.21 7.91
N LEU A 21 12.38 2.70 7.80
CA LEU A 21 11.46 2.56 8.93
C LEU A 21 11.99 1.56 9.97
N GLN A 22 12.61 0.46 9.52
CA GLN A 22 13.20 -0.55 10.40
C GLN A 22 14.27 0.03 11.35
N LEU A 23 14.92 1.12 10.97
CA LEU A 23 15.89 1.83 11.82
C LEU A 23 15.24 2.81 12.81
N LYS A 24 13.98 3.18 12.59
CA LYS A 24 13.24 4.18 13.38
C LYS A 24 12.27 3.58 14.38
N VAL A 25 11.91 2.31 14.23
CA VAL A 25 10.91 1.63 15.07
C VAL A 25 11.50 0.39 15.72
N THR A 26 10.84 -0.13 16.76
CA THR A 26 11.23 -1.40 17.37
C THR A 26 10.96 -2.56 16.42
N LYS A 27 11.70 -3.66 16.58
CA LYS A 27 11.51 -4.89 15.79
C LYS A 27 10.07 -5.40 15.86
N SER A 28 9.47 -5.43 17.05
CA SER A 28 8.10 -5.88 17.26
C SER A 28 7.07 -5.00 16.54
N SER A 29 7.23 -3.66 16.60
CA SER A 29 6.37 -2.75 15.83
C SER A 29 6.52 -2.95 14.32
N PHE A 30 7.75 -3.15 13.83
CA PHE A 30 7.97 -3.41 12.41
C PHE A 30 7.29 -4.71 11.95
N GLU A 31 7.50 -5.80 12.69
CA GLU A 31 6.94 -7.12 12.36
C GLU A 31 5.41 -7.10 12.38
N THR A 32 4.81 -6.44 13.37
CA THR A 32 3.35 -6.38 13.54
C THR A 32 2.67 -5.52 12.47
N TRP A 33 3.25 -4.36 12.14
CA TRP A 33 2.52 -3.33 11.39
C TRP A 33 3.02 -3.10 9.96
N LEU A 34 4.31 -3.31 9.70
CA LEU A 34 4.96 -2.88 8.46
C LEU A 34 5.36 -4.05 7.56
N SER A 35 5.70 -5.21 8.14
CA SER A 35 6.27 -6.36 7.42
C SER A 35 5.39 -6.88 6.27
N SER A 36 4.07 -6.80 6.41
CA SER A 36 3.07 -7.31 5.45
C SER A 36 2.47 -6.20 4.58
N THR A 37 3.14 -5.05 4.48
CA THR A 37 2.72 -3.93 3.65
C THR A 37 3.54 -3.87 2.36
N ALA A 38 2.95 -3.33 1.29
CA ALA A 38 3.64 -3.20 0.01
C ALA A 38 3.26 -1.89 -0.70
N GLY A 39 4.17 -1.36 -1.50
CA GLY A 39 3.85 -0.26 -2.41
C GLY A 39 2.88 -0.75 -3.48
N HIS A 40 1.76 -0.05 -3.64
CA HIS A 40 0.72 -0.38 -4.60
C HIS A 40 0.79 0.48 -5.85
N ARG A 41 0.90 1.81 -5.69
CA ARG A 41 0.83 2.78 -6.79
C ARG A 41 1.55 4.07 -6.42
N LEU A 42 2.14 4.73 -7.42
CA LEU A 42 2.68 6.08 -7.32
C LEU A 42 2.19 6.88 -8.52
N GLU A 43 1.27 7.83 -8.28
CA GLU A 43 0.66 8.68 -9.32
C GLU A 43 0.37 10.07 -8.78
N ASN A 44 0.59 11.11 -9.58
CA ASN A 44 0.17 12.50 -9.30
C ASN A 44 0.43 12.95 -7.85
N GLU A 45 1.65 12.72 -7.36
CA GLU A 45 2.08 13.10 -6.00
C GLU A 45 1.39 12.34 -4.85
N SER A 46 0.78 11.19 -5.14
CA SER A 46 0.26 10.26 -4.13
C SER A 46 0.95 8.90 -4.22
N PHE A 47 1.34 8.37 -3.05
CA PHE A 47 1.88 7.04 -2.89
C PHE A 47 0.88 6.17 -2.12
N THR A 48 0.35 5.14 -2.77
CA THR A 48 -0.60 4.21 -2.16
C THR A 48 0.14 2.96 -1.66
N VAL A 49 -0.11 2.60 -0.41
CA VAL A 49 0.42 1.41 0.26
C VAL A 49 -0.72 0.40 0.45
N SER A 50 -0.51 -0.84 0.00
CA SER A 50 -1.41 -1.93 0.33
C SER A 50 -1.11 -2.50 1.71
N VAL A 51 -2.16 -2.72 2.49
CA VAL A 51 -2.13 -3.30 3.84
C VAL A 51 -2.99 -4.57 3.90
N PRO A 52 -2.76 -5.46 4.88
CA PRO A 52 -3.48 -6.74 4.96
C PRO A 52 -4.93 -6.60 5.42
N ASN A 53 -5.27 -5.57 6.20
CA ASN A 53 -6.63 -5.35 6.72
C ASN A 53 -6.83 -3.90 7.20
N ASN A 54 -8.08 -3.52 7.48
CA ASN A 54 -8.45 -2.17 7.92
C ASN A 54 -7.82 -1.77 9.26
N PHE A 55 -7.62 -2.72 10.17
CA PHE A 55 -7.01 -2.43 11.47
C PHE A 55 -5.56 -2.00 11.32
N VAL A 56 -4.80 -2.61 10.39
CA VAL A 56 -3.46 -2.16 10.05
C VAL A 56 -3.50 -0.79 9.36
N ALA A 57 -4.43 -0.55 8.42
CA ALA A 57 -4.57 0.77 7.79
C ALA A 57 -4.77 1.88 8.83
N GLU A 58 -5.74 1.70 9.74
CA GLU A 58 -6.07 2.68 10.78
C GLU A 58 -4.88 2.92 11.72
N MET A 59 -4.18 1.86 12.12
CA MET A 59 -3.03 2.01 13.01
C MET A 59 -1.89 2.77 12.31
N LEU A 60 -1.62 2.48 11.04
CA LEU A 60 -0.58 3.19 10.28
C LEU A 60 -0.96 4.66 10.12
N ASP A 61 -2.22 4.95 9.82
CA ASP A 61 -2.73 6.32 9.66
C ASP A 61 -2.71 7.11 10.98
N GLN A 62 -3.14 6.51 12.09
CA GLN A 62 -3.23 7.23 13.36
C GLN A 62 -1.90 7.35 14.11
N ARG A 63 -1.01 6.34 14.01
CA ARG A 63 0.19 6.26 14.86
C ARG A 63 1.51 6.32 14.10
N MET A 64 1.55 5.85 12.86
CA MET A 64 2.81 5.75 12.10
C MET A 64 2.86 6.69 10.90
N TYR A 65 1.81 7.47 10.62
CA TYR A 65 1.71 8.29 9.43
C TYR A 65 2.91 9.24 9.30
N SER A 66 3.21 10.00 10.35
CA SER A 66 4.30 10.99 10.32
C SER A 66 5.67 10.38 10.01
N ILE A 67 5.96 9.17 10.53
CA ILE A 67 7.25 8.51 10.26
C ILE A 67 7.30 7.88 8.87
N ILE A 68 6.15 7.41 8.37
CA ILE A 68 5.99 6.83 7.03
C ILE A 68 6.09 7.93 5.98
N ASP A 69 5.32 9.01 6.12
CA ASP A 69 5.33 10.21 5.29
C ASP A 69 6.76 10.76 5.16
N SER A 70 7.43 10.97 6.29
CA SER A 70 8.83 11.42 6.31
C SER A 70 9.77 10.45 5.57
N ALA A 71 9.60 9.14 5.76
CA ALA A 71 10.44 8.14 5.11
C ALA A 71 10.23 8.10 3.59
N ILE A 72 8.97 8.15 3.13
CA ILE A 72 8.64 8.19 1.71
C ILE A 72 9.24 9.44 1.06
N LYS A 73 9.04 10.62 1.65
CA LYS A 73 9.56 11.89 1.12
C LYS A 73 11.08 11.88 0.99
N GLN A 74 11.78 11.28 1.95
CA GLN A 74 13.23 11.10 1.87
C GLN A 74 13.68 10.12 0.78
N VAL A 75 12.93 9.04 0.55
CA VAL A 75 13.28 8.05 -0.48
C VAL A 75 13.03 8.60 -1.88
N LEU A 76 11.90 9.30 -2.07
CA LEU A 76 11.52 9.85 -3.36
C LEU A 76 12.12 11.23 -3.64
N ASN A 77 12.67 11.89 -2.61
CA ASN A 77 13.13 13.27 -2.64
C ASN A 77 12.06 14.23 -3.21
N LYS A 78 10.80 13.99 -2.84
CA LYS A 78 9.59 14.68 -3.33
C LYS A 78 8.57 14.78 -2.21
N ASN A 79 7.71 15.80 -2.26
CA ASN A 79 6.54 15.88 -1.40
C ASN A 79 5.44 14.99 -2.02
N VAL A 80 5.10 13.92 -1.34
CA VAL A 80 4.07 12.97 -1.77
C VAL A 80 3.19 12.66 -0.57
N ASP A 81 1.89 12.61 -0.84
CA ASP A 81 0.88 12.21 0.14
C ASP A 81 0.80 10.68 0.22
N VAL A 82 0.58 10.13 1.41
CA VAL A 82 0.50 8.67 1.61
C VAL A 82 -0.92 8.23 1.92
N SER A 83 -1.38 7.19 1.23
CA SER A 83 -2.68 6.57 1.47
C SER A 83 -2.56 5.06 1.65
N PHE A 84 -3.49 4.47 2.39
CA PHE A 84 -3.51 3.04 2.67
C PHE A 84 -4.76 2.39 2.08
N ILE A 85 -4.58 1.25 1.41
CA ILE A 85 -5.69 0.46 0.86
C ILE A 85 -5.61 -1.00 1.32
N VAL A 86 -6.76 -1.62 1.55
CA VAL A 86 -6.86 -3.06 1.79
C VAL A 86 -7.08 -3.76 0.46
N LEU A 87 -6.17 -4.65 0.08
CA LEU A 87 -6.35 -5.48 -1.10
C LEU A 87 -7.14 -6.73 -0.71
N SER A 88 -8.46 -6.67 -0.84
CA SER A 88 -9.26 -7.89 -0.85
C SER A 88 -8.87 -8.68 -2.09
N THR A 89 -8.31 -9.88 -1.90
CA THR A 89 -8.27 -10.87 -2.97
C THR A 89 -9.71 -11.19 -3.36
N LYS A 90 -10.27 -10.47 -4.33
CA LYS A 90 -11.46 -10.92 -5.04
C LYS A 90 -11.06 -12.22 -5.74
N ASN A 91 -11.26 -13.34 -5.07
CA ASN A 91 -11.67 -14.52 -5.79
C ASN A 91 -13.02 -14.13 -6.41
N SER A 92 -12.99 -13.86 -7.71
CA SER A 92 -14.19 -13.71 -8.52
C SER A 92 -14.95 -15.03 -8.44
N LEU A 93 -15.75 -15.21 -7.38
CA LEU A 93 -16.83 -16.19 -7.38
C LEU A 93 -17.90 -15.64 -8.32
N SER A 94 -17.65 -15.87 -9.60
CA SER A 94 -18.69 -16.09 -10.58
C SER A 94 -19.63 -17.16 -10.02
N HIS A 95 -20.75 -16.74 -9.45
CA HIS A 95 -21.99 -17.50 -9.51
C HIS A 95 -23.03 -16.54 -10.06
N ASN A 96 -23.07 -16.50 -11.39
CA ASN A 96 -24.25 -16.07 -12.12
C ASN A 96 -25.39 -17.03 -11.71
N LEU A 97 -26.24 -16.60 -10.77
CA LEU A 97 -27.53 -17.21 -10.49
C LEU A 97 -28.63 -16.39 -11.17
N ASN A 98 -28.44 -16.05 -12.45
CA ASN A 98 -29.55 -15.67 -13.33
C ASN A 98 -29.84 -16.86 -14.24
N SER A 99 -30.55 -17.88 -13.71
CA SER A 99 -31.39 -18.83 -14.47
C SER A 99 -32.00 -19.89 -13.54
N ILE A 100 -32.88 -19.48 -12.64
CA ILE A 100 -33.99 -20.33 -12.20
C ILE A 100 -35.24 -19.46 -12.25
N SER A 101 -35.68 -19.19 -13.48
CA SER A 101 -37.10 -18.97 -13.74
C SER A 101 -37.82 -20.21 -13.23
N SER A 102 -38.60 -20.03 -12.16
CA SER A 102 -39.41 -21.08 -11.54
C SER A 102 -40.24 -21.85 -12.57
N PRO A 103 -40.33 -23.19 -12.47
CA PRO A 103 -41.36 -23.94 -13.16
C PRO A 103 -42.66 -23.94 -12.36
N SER A 104 -43.77 -23.76 -13.08
CA SER A 104 -45.19 -23.85 -12.69
C SER A 104 -45.82 -22.59 -12.11
#